data_AF-A0A821SQV0-F1
#
_entry.id   AF-A0A821SQV0-F1
#
_cell.length_a   1.000
_cell.length_b   1.000
_cell.length_c   1.000
_cell.angle_alpha   90.00
_cell.angle_beta   90.00
_cell.angle_gamma   90.00
#
_symmetry.space_group_name_H-M   'P 1'
#
loop_
_entity.id
_entity.type
_entity.pdbx_description
1 polymer ?
#
loop_
_entity_poly.entity_id
_entity_poly.type
_entity_poly.pdbx_seq_one_letter_code
_entity_poly.pdbx_strand_id
1 'polypeptide(L)'
;MMNRFGDIDASFKRLPPVYGYRSEKLVSIDKALEPIEPQIDELPYYIKIAKKNCHFPSEHGLSKDQSAAVYIYTMEWGDTTLYRVLNKALRSENRQALTIWFPYLKLFDTALDQLPTVKEILWRGVPLDIGKNFTKNQLVTWWSVNSCSSSVDVIKTFLGNNKNSTLFLIEAVNGKRVSGYTEYENEDEIILRMGTQFRVKSNSLDHPNGSYVVHLIQVDDNDDGPLASSINEMHLTATASNKEAL
;
A
#
# COMPACT_ATOMS: atom_id res chain seq x y z
N MET A 1 -1.81 5.34 19.36
CA MET A 1 -2.42 4.19 18.67
C MET A 1 -2.16 4.38 17.17
N MET A 2 -1.63 3.36 16.48
CA MET A 2 -1.15 3.47 15.10
C MET A 2 -2.30 3.19 14.12
N ASN A 3 -2.83 4.19 13.43
CA ASN A 3 -3.92 4.00 12.46
C ASN A 3 -3.39 3.54 11.07
N ARG A 4 -4.30 3.29 10.12
CA ARG A 4 -3.96 2.81 8.77
C ARG A 4 -3.03 3.73 7.96
N PHE A 5 -3.05 5.03 8.22
CA PHE A 5 -2.13 5.99 7.56
C PHE A 5 -0.70 5.89 8.13
N GLY A 6 -0.56 5.49 9.39
CA GLY A 6 0.72 5.38 10.07
C GLY A 6 1.47 4.05 9.84
N ASP A 7 0.82 3.01 9.33
CA ASP A 7 1.38 1.65 9.22
C ASP A 7 2.43 1.51 8.09
N ILE A 8 3.74 1.60 8.37
CA ILE A 8 4.77 1.66 7.32
C ILE A 8 5.86 0.58 7.43
N ASP A 9 6.36 0.12 6.28
CA ASP A 9 7.64 -0.59 6.17
C ASP A 9 8.78 0.38 5.84
N ALA A 10 9.69 0.59 6.78
CA ALA A 10 10.89 1.43 6.60
C ALA A 10 12.17 0.60 6.43
N SER A 11 12.07 -0.74 6.27
CA SER A 11 13.23 -1.62 6.19
C SER A 11 13.88 -1.63 4.80
N PHE A 12 13.16 -1.19 3.77
CA PHE A 12 13.55 -1.24 2.35
C PHE A 12 14.03 -2.61 1.86
N LYS A 13 13.64 -3.68 2.56
CA LYS A 13 14.03 -5.03 2.20
C LYS A 13 13.41 -5.39 0.84
N ARG A 14 14.24 -5.94 -0.05
CA ARG A 14 13.76 -6.54 -1.28
C ARG A 14 13.25 -7.94 -0.96
N LEU A 15 11.95 -8.14 -1.09
CA LEU A 15 11.30 -9.42 -0.89
C LEU A 15 10.82 -9.97 -2.24
N PRO A 16 10.63 -11.30 -2.37
CA PRO A 16 9.94 -11.86 -3.51
C PRO A 16 8.52 -11.28 -3.62
N PRO A 17 8.04 -10.94 -4.83
CA PRO A 17 6.65 -10.52 -5.04
C PRO A 17 5.65 -11.62 -4.65
N VAL A 18 4.46 -11.19 -4.23
CA VAL A 18 3.39 -12.10 -3.81
C VAL A 18 2.44 -12.34 -4.98
N TYR A 19 2.73 -13.31 -5.84
CA TYR A 19 1.88 -13.61 -7.02
C TYR A 19 0.88 -14.74 -6.81
N GLY A 20 1.06 -15.58 -5.79
CA GLY A 20 0.29 -16.82 -5.63
C GLY A 20 -1.22 -16.62 -5.48
N TYR A 21 -1.67 -15.46 -4.96
CA TYR A 21 -3.10 -15.16 -4.86
C TYR A 21 -3.78 -14.99 -6.23
N ARG A 22 -3.03 -14.68 -7.30
CA ARG A 22 -3.63 -14.37 -8.62
C ARG A 22 -4.37 -15.57 -9.22
N SER A 23 -3.89 -16.78 -8.95
CA SER A 23 -4.49 -18.04 -9.39
C SER A 23 -5.63 -18.55 -8.50
N GLU A 24 -5.89 -17.90 -7.36
CA GLU A 24 -7.02 -18.26 -6.51
C GLU A 24 -8.35 -17.98 -7.20
N LYS A 25 -9.36 -18.78 -6.84
CA LYS A 25 -10.74 -18.54 -7.24
C LYS A 25 -11.33 -17.43 -6.37
N LEU A 26 -12.22 -16.62 -6.96
CA LEU A 26 -13.05 -15.73 -6.16
C LEU A 26 -14.01 -16.54 -5.31
N VAL A 27 -14.10 -16.20 -4.04
CA VAL A 27 -14.96 -16.82 -3.02
C VAL A 27 -15.65 -15.72 -2.19
N SER A 28 -16.63 -16.09 -1.38
CA SER A 28 -17.25 -15.13 -0.45
C SER A 28 -16.24 -14.63 0.58
N ILE A 29 -16.52 -13.48 1.19
CA ILE A 29 -15.62 -12.91 2.21
C ILE A 29 -15.46 -13.83 3.44
N ASP A 30 -16.50 -14.60 3.81
CA ASP A 30 -16.39 -15.56 4.92
C ASP A 30 -15.37 -16.66 4.58
N LYS A 31 -15.44 -17.21 3.37
CA LYS A 31 -14.48 -18.23 2.90
C LYS A 31 -13.09 -17.66 2.65
N ALA A 32 -13.01 -16.39 2.25
CA ALA A 32 -11.75 -15.72 2.05
C ALA A 32 -10.99 -15.49 3.38
N LEU A 33 -11.71 -15.28 4.47
CA LEU A 33 -11.17 -14.96 5.79
C LEU A 33 -11.16 -16.13 6.79
N GLU A 34 -11.85 -17.24 6.48
CA GLU A 34 -11.87 -18.48 7.29
C GLU A 34 -10.46 -18.96 7.73
N PRO A 35 -9.41 -18.96 6.88
CA PRO A 35 -8.07 -19.37 7.32
C PRO A 35 -7.39 -18.43 8.33
N ILE A 36 -7.87 -17.19 8.43
CA ILE A 36 -7.26 -16.10 9.22
C ILE A 36 -8.03 -15.88 10.53
N GLU A 37 -9.25 -16.37 10.64
CA GLU A 37 -10.13 -16.23 11.81
C GLU A 37 -9.42 -16.45 13.16
N PRO A 38 -8.55 -17.45 13.34
CA PRO A 38 -7.86 -17.65 14.63
C PRO A 38 -6.86 -16.54 15.01
N GLN A 39 -6.51 -15.63 14.10
CA GLN A 39 -5.52 -14.56 14.31
C GLN A 39 -6.17 -13.20 14.58
N ILE A 40 -7.49 -13.09 14.44
CA ILE A 40 -8.20 -11.82 14.53
C ILE A 40 -9.39 -11.95 15.47
N ASP A 41 -9.37 -11.15 16.53
CA ASP A 41 -10.41 -11.17 17.54
C ASP A 41 -11.75 -10.77 16.93
N GLU A 42 -12.77 -11.59 17.20
CA GLU A 42 -14.15 -11.39 16.76
C GLU A 42 -14.32 -11.21 15.24
N LEU A 43 -13.41 -11.75 14.41
CA LEU A 43 -13.47 -11.62 12.95
C LEU A 43 -14.86 -11.94 12.35
N PRO A 44 -15.59 -13.00 12.77
CA PRO A 44 -16.92 -13.29 12.24
C PRO A 44 -17.96 -12.19 12.53
N TYR A 45 -17.80 -11.45 13.63
CA TYR A 45 -18.66 -10.33 13.96
C TYR A 45 -18.38 -9.14 13.03
N TYR A 46 -17.11 -8.79 12.81
CA TYR A 46 -16.74 -7.70 11.92
C TYR A 46 -17.03 -7.99 10.45
N ILE A 47 -16.96 -9.25 10.01
CA ILE A 47 -17.45 -9.66 8.67
C ILE A 47 -18.94 -9.33 8.51
N LYS A 48 -19.77 -9.58 9.55
CA LYS A 48 -21.21 -9.25 9.50
C LYS A 48 -21.43 -7.74 9.43
N ILE A 49 -20.67 -6.95 10.19
CA ILE A 49 -20.73 -5.48 10.13
C ILE A 49 -20.37 -5.01 8.72
N ALA A 50 -19.26 -5.48 8.17
CA ALA A 50 -18.82 -5.11 6.83
C ALA A 50 -19.87 -5.44 5.77
N LYS A 51 -20.43 -6.65 5.77
CA LYS A 51 -21.52 -7.03 4.84
C LYS A 51 -22.80 -6.22 5.01
N LYS A 52 -23.06 -5.69 6.21
CA LYS A 52 -24.26 -4.89 6.51
C LYS A 52 -24.09 -3.45 6.01
N ASN A 53 -22.91 -2.88 6.20
CA ASN A 53 -22.65 -1.46 5.97
C ASN A 53 -21.94 -1.17 4.65
N CYS A 54 -21.37 -2.17 3.99
CA CYS A 54 -20.74 -1.99 2.69
C CYS A 54 -21.73 -1.43 1.67
N HIS A 55 -21.22 -0.61 0.75
CA HIS A 55 -22.03 -0.05 -0.32
C HIS A 55 -22.40 -1.10 -1.35
N PHE A 56 -23.69 -1.46 -1.36
CA PHE A 56 -24.26 -2.40 -2.29
C PHE A 56 -25.76 -2.08 -2.47
N PRO A 57 -26.29 -2.02 -3.72
CA PRO A 57 -25.61 -2.29 -4.99
C PRO A 57 -24.53 -1.25 -5.33
N SER A 58 -23.42 -1.71 -5.90
CA SER A 58 -22.29 -0.87 -6.31
C SER A 58 -22.47 -0.38 -7.74
N GLU A 59 -22.30 0.92 -7.96
CA GLU A 59 -22.23 1.56 -9.27
C GLU A 59 -20.97 1.18 -10.05
N HIS A 60 -19.93 0.70 -9.36
CA HIS A 60 -18.67 0.23 -9.94
C HIS A 60 -18.67 -1.28 -10.23
N GLY A 61 -19.79 -1.96 -10.01
CA GLY A 61 -19.95 -3.38 -10.33
C GLY A 61 -19.35 -4.34 -9.29
N LEU A 62 -19.05 -3.87 -8.08
CA LEU A 62 -18.62 -4.75 -7.00
C LEU A 62 -19.76 -5.66 -6.56
N SER A 63 -19.46 -6.95 -6.44
CA SER A 63 -20.31 -7.86 -5.67
C SER A 63 -20.36 -7.42 -4.20
N LYS A 64 -21.37 -7.91 -3.48
CA LYS A 64 -21.51 -7.61 -2.05
C LYS A 64 -20.29 -8.07 -1.25
N ASP A 65 -19.70 -9.22 -1.57
CA ASP A 65 -18.49 -9.72 -0.89
C ASP A 65 -17.25 -8.88 -1.21
N GLN A 66 -17.10 -8.39 -2.44
CA GLN A 66 -16.01 -7.46 -2.81
C GLN A 66 -16.15 -6.12 -2.09
N SER A 67 -17.36 -5.55 -2.06
CA SER A 67 -17.63 -4.29 -1.34
C SER A 67 -17.37 -4.45 0.15
N ALA A 68 -17.82 -5.55 0.75
CA ALA A 68 -17.52 -5.90 2.15
C ALA A 68 -16.03 -6.08 2.41
N ALA A 69 -15.26 -6.64 1.45
CA ALA A 69 -13.82 -6.82 1.58
C ALA A 69 -13.07 -5.48 1.62
N VAL A 70 -13.50 -4.49 0.83
CA VAL A 70 -12.94 -3.13 0.92
C VAL A 70 -13.33 -2.48 2.24
N TYR A 71 -14.61 -2.58 2.64
CA TYR A 71 -15.11 -2.00 3.87
C TYR A 71 -14.34 -2.52 5.09
N ILE A 72 -14.23 -3.85 5.27
CA ILE A 72 -13.56 -4.44 6.44
C ILE A 72 -12.05 -4.11 6.51
N TYR A 73 -11.40 -3.86 5.37
CA TYR A 73 -10.01 -3.43 5.35
C TYR A 73 -9.85 -2.05 6.02
N THR A 74 -10.80 -1.14 5.79
CA THR A 74 -10.73 0.24 6.29
C THR A 74 -11.14 0.38 7.76
N MET A 75 -11.90 -0.59 8.27
CA MET A 75 -12.42 -0.59 9.63
C MET A 75 -11.31 -0.59 10.69
N GLU A 76 -11.62 -0.11 11.90
CA GLU A 76 -10.71 -0.12 13.05
C GLU A 76 -11.42 -0.65 14.30
N TRP A 77 -10.90 -1.73 14.89
CA TRP A 77 -11.48 -2.32 16.10
C TRP A 77 -10.45 -2.83 17.13
N GLY A 78 -9.22 -2.35 17.06
CA GLY A 78 -8.16 -2.69 18.02
C GLY A 78 -6.91 -3.28 17.37
N ASP A 79 -6.09 -3.95 18.18
CA ASP A 79 -4.74 -4.38 17.79
C ASP A 79 -4.73 -5.48 16.73
N THR A 80 -5.78 -6.30 16.68
CA THR A 80 -5.95 -7.39 15.71
C THR A 80 -6.83 -7.01 14.52
N THR A 81 -7.11 -5.71 14.31
CA THR A 81 -7.82 -5.23 13.12
C THR A 81 -7.21 -5.78 11.84
N LEU A 82 -8.07 -6.17 10.87
CA LEU A 82 -7.68 -6.89 9.67
C LEU A 82 -6.49 -6.27 8.91
N TYR A 83 -6.51 -4.96 8.62
CA TYR A 83 -5.41 -4.34 7.88
C TYR A 83 -4.08 -4.42 8.62
N ARG A 84 -4.07 -4.34 9.95
CA ARG A 84 -2.84 -4.41 10.77
C ARG A 84 -2.22 -5.79 10.66
N VAL A 85 -3.03 -6.84 10.81
CA VAL A 85 -2.56 -8.23 10.75
C VAL A 85 -2.11 -8.57 9.33
N LEU A 86 -2.88 -8.16 8.31
CA LEU A 86 -2.51 -8.34 6.90
C LEU A 86 -1.20 -7.64 6.58
N ASN A 87 -1.08 -6.34 6.88
CA ASN A 87 0.10 -5.57 6.52
C ASN A 87 1.34 -6.04 7.28
N LYS A 88 1.20 -6.51 8.53
CA LYS A 88 2.28 -7.19 9.25
C LYS A 88 2.73 -8.45 8.52
N ALA A 89 1.79 -9.26 8.04
CA ALA A 89 2.12 -10.46 7.27
C ALA A 89 2.80 -10.11 5.94
N LEU A 90 2.34 -9.07 5.23
CA LEU A 90 2.91 -8.63 3.95
C LEU A 90 4.35 -8.09 4.08
N ARG A 91 4.72 -7.56 5.24
CA ARG A 91 6.11 -7.16 5.57
C ARG A 91 7.01 -8.33 5.96
N SER A 92 6.44 -9.50 6.24
CA SER A 92 7.21 -10.68 6.64
C SER A 92 8.03 -11.24 5.48
N GLU A 93 9.26 -11.63 5.78
CA GLU A 93 10.14 -12.39 4.87
C GLU A 93 9.61 -13.81 4.62
N ASN A 94 8.83 -14.36 5.56
CA ASN A 94 8.22 -15.67 5.42
C ASN A 94 7.02 -15.60 4.44
N ARG A 95 7.32 -15.66 3.14
CA ARG A 95 6.31 -15.64 2.07
C ARG A 95 5.38 -16.85 2.09
N GLN A 96 5.81 -17.99 2.61
CA GLN A 96 4.95 -19.18 2.70
C GLN A 96 3.81 -18.97 3.70
N ALA A 97 4.06 -18.21 4.77
CA ALA A 97 3.02 -17.83 5.74
C ALA A 97 1.93 -16.91 5.15
N LEU A 98 2.16 -16.31 3.97
CA LEU A 98 1.14 -15.50 3.28
C LEU A 98 0.10 -16.33 2.54
N THR A 99 0.31 -17.63 2.34
CA THR A 99 -0.62 -18.49 1.58
C THR A 99 -2.04 -18.49 2.16
N ILE A 100 -2.17 -18.43 3.49
CA ILE A 100 -3.48 -18.33 4.17
C ILE A 100 -4.24 -17.04 3.82
N TRP A 101 -3.54 -15.99 3.36
CA TRP A 101 -4.12 -14.72 2.95
C TRP A 101 -4.53 -14.69 1.48
N PHE A 102 -4.12 -15.67 0.68
CA PHE A 102 -4.35 -15.63 -0.77
C PHE A 102 -5.83 -15.53 -1.17
N PRO A 103 -6.77 -16.24 -0.53
CA PRO A 103 -8.20 -16.08 -0.82
C PRO A 103 -8.69 -14.64 -0.58
N TYR A 104 -8.29 -14.02 0.55
CA TYR A 104 -8.64 -12.63 0.85
C TYR A 104 -7.96 -11.64 -0.08
N LEU A 105 -6.66 -11.80 -0.33
CA LEU A 105 -5.91 -10.95 -1.27
C LEU A 105 -6.52 -11.01 -2.67
N LYS A 106 -6.96 -12.19 -3.13
CA LYS A 106 -7.65 -12.34 -4.41
C LYS A 106 -8.97 -11.55 -4.43
N LEU A 107 -9.80 -11.69 -3.41
CA LEU A 107 -11.08 -11.00 -3.32
C LEU A 107 -10.89 -9.47 -3.27
N PHE A 108 -9.99 -9.01 -2.39
CA PHE A 108 -9.71 -7.60 -2.15
C PHE A 108 -9.05 -6.93 -3.38
N ASP A 109 -8.01 -7.53 -3.96
CA ASP A 109 -7.32 -6.97 -5.14
C ASP A 109 -8.25 -6.86 -6.36
N THR A 110 -9.12 -7.86 -6.55
CA THR A 110 -10.16 -7.85 -7.60
C THR A 110 -11.22 -6.78 -7.32
N ALA A 111 -11.58 -6.52 -6.06
CA ALA A 111 -12.48 -5.43 -5.70
C ALA A 111 -11.85 -4.06 -6.05
N LEU A 112 -10.57 -3.87 -5.69
CA LEU A 112 -9.82 -2.65 -6.01
C LEU A 112 -9.68 -2.41 -7.52
N ASP A 113 -9.66 -3.46 -8.35
CA ASP A 113 -9.60 -3.31 -9.82
C ASP A 113 -10.83 -2.60 -10.40
N GLN A 114 -11.98 -2.76 -9.75
CA GLN A 114 -13.24 -2.18 -10.21
C GLN A 114 -13.44 -0.74 -9.73
N LEU A 115 -12.71 -0.31 -8.71
CA LEU A 115 -12.82 1.04 -8.17
C LEU A 115 -12.12 2.09 -9.04
N PRO A 116 -12.56 3.37 -8.97
CA PRO A 116 -11.94 4.47 -9.71
C PRO A 116 -10.44 4.57 -9.44
N THR A 117 -9.67 4.65 -10.52
CA THR A 117 -8.23 4.88 -10.46
C THR A 117 -7.93 6.36 -10.50
N VAL A 118 -7.08 6.84 -9.61
CA VAL A 118 -6.69 8.26 -9.52
C VAL A 118 -5.20 8.43 -9.80
N LYS A 119 -4.90 9.49 -10.57
CA LYS A 119 -3.56 9.98 -10.88
C LYS A 119 -3.40 11.35 -10.22
N GLU A 120 -3.04 11.38 -8.94
CA GLU A 120 -3.04 12.61 -8.15
C GLU A 120 -1.98 12.60 -7.05
N ILE A 121 -1.83 13.74 -6.39
CA ILE A 121 -0.98 13.87 -5.20
C ILE A 121 -1.69 13.25 -4.01
N LEU A 122 -1.02 12.32 -3.34
CA LEU A 122 -1.49 11.70 -2.11
C LEU A 122 -0.59 12.07 -0.93
N TRP A 123 -1.19 12.09 0.25
CA TRP A 123 -0.55 12.35 1.52
C TRP A 123 -0.62 11.11 2.40
N ARG A 124 0.49 10.81 3.07
CA ARG A 124 0.56 9.77 4.11
C ARG A 124 1.41 10.29 5.27
N GLY A 125 0.89 10.19 6.49
CA GLY A 125 1.60 10.65 7.69
C GLY A 125 1.94 9.47 8.60
N VAL A 126 3.21 9.37 8.98
CA VAL A 126 3.68 8.37 9.94
C VAL A 126 4.25 9.08 11.17
N PRO A 127 3.86 8.69 12.40
CA PRO A 127 4.37 9.28 13.63
C PRO A 127 5.77 8.72 14.01
N LEU A 128 6.69 8.69 13.03
CA LEU A 128 8.07 8.21 13.17
C LEU A 128 9.05 9.11 12.41
N ASP A 129 10.25 9.31 12.97
CA ASP A 129 11.40 9.93 12.29
C ASP A 129 12.12 8.87 11.43
N ILE A 130 11.62 8.67 10.20
CA ILE A 130 12.22 7.76 9.21
C ILE A 130 12.58 8.47 7.92
N GLY A 131 12.23 9.76 7.76
CA GLY A 131 12.43 10.52 6.52
C GLY A 131 13.88 10.63 6.08
N LYS A 132 14.83 10.60 7.03
CA LYS A 132 16.27 10.56 6.74
C LYS A 132 16.74 9.29 6.02
N ASN A 133 15.98 8.20 6.11
CA ASN A 133 16.32 6.95 5.45
C ASN A 133 15.95 6.95 3.95
N PHE A 134 15.24 7.98 3.48
CA PHE A 134 14.85 8.14 2.08
C PHE A 134 15.81 9.10 1.38
N THR A 135 16.63 8.57 0.49
CA THR A 135 17.67 9.31 -0.24
C THR A 135 17.26 9.53 -1.69
N LYS A 136 17.66 10.66 -2.30
CA LYS A 136 17.31 10.98 -3.69
C LYS A 136 17.63 9.82 -4.64
N ASN A 137 16.72 9.56 -5.58
CA ASN A 137 16.76 8.49 -6.60
C ASN A 137 16.69 7.06 -6.05
N GLN A 138 16.58 6.86 -4.73
CA GLN A 138 16.38 5.55 -4.16
C GLN A 138 15.05 4.94 -4.63
N LEU A 139 15.09 3.68 -5.03
CA LEU A 139 13.89 2.87 -5.26
C LEU A 139 13.48 2.20 -3.96
N VAL A 140 12.20 2.33 -3.62
CA VAL A 140 11.60 1.73 -2.42
C VAL A 140 10.35 0.97 -2.82
N THR A 141 10.11 -0.19 -2.20
CA THR A 141 8.90 -0.97 -2.41
C THR A 141 8.14 -1.04 -1.09
N TRP A 142 6.87 -0.65 -1.11
CA TRP A 142 5.98 -0.84 0.03
C TRP A 142 5.21 -2.14 -0.15
N TRP A 143 5.64 -3.17 0.59
CA TRP A 143 5.05 -4.51 0.50
C TRP A 143 3.65 -4.60 1.10
N SER A 144 3.30 -3.76 2.06
CA SER A 144 1.96 -3.64 2.63
C SER A 144 0.99 -2.93 1.68
N VAL A 145 -0.31 -3.09 1.93
CA VAL A 145 -1.34 -2.20 1.38
C VAL A 145 -1.26 -0.87 2.13
N ASN A 146 -1.37 0.26 1.42
CA ASN A 146 -1.10 1.58 1.99
C ASN A 146 -2.31 2.50 1.84
N SER A 147 -2.95 2.85 2.96
CA SER A 147 -3.96 3.92 3.03
C SER A 147 -3.33 5.31 2.99
N CYS A 148 -3.70 6.11 2.00
CA CYS A 148 -3.31 7.50 1.84
C CYS A 148 -4.56 8.38 1.78
N SER A 149 -4.40 9.70 1.86
CA SER A 149 -5.49 10.65 1.65
C SER A 149 -5.12 11.64 0.55
N SER A 150 -6.10 12.05 -0.26
CA SER A 150 -5.92 13.22 -1.14
C SER A 150 -5.97 14.55 -0.37
N SER A 151 -6.43 14.53 0.89
CA SER A 151 -6.50 15.70 1.76
C SER A 151 -5.34 15.74 2.75
N VAL A 152 -4.53 16.79 2.66
CA VAL A 152 -3.45 17.03 3.64
C VAL A 152 -4.01 17.29 5.04
N ASP A 153 -5.21 17.87 5.15
CA ASP A 153 -5.81 18.23 6.44
C ASP A 153 -6.29 17.01 7.23
N VAL A 154 -6.72 15.95 6.53
CA VAL A 154 -6.96 14.63 7.11
C VAL A 154 -5.67 14.11 7.74
N ILE A 155 -4.55 14.14 7.00
CA ILE A 155 -3.26 13.66 7.51
C ILE A 155 -2.72 14.53 8.66
N LYS A 156 -2.88 15.85 8.61
CA LYS A 156 -2.52 16.73 9.74
C LYS A 156 -3.29 16.36 11.00
N THR A 157 -4.59 16.07 10.88
CA THR A 157 -5.43 15.64 12.00
C THR A 157 -4.90 14.33 12.59
N PHE A 158 -4.50 13.38 11.75
CA PHE A 158 -3.91 12.11 12.19
C PHE A 158 -2.54 12.24 12.85
N LEU A 159 -1.67 13.08 12.30
CA LEU A 159 -0.35 13.34 12.88
C LEU A 159 -0.46 14.16 14.19
N GLY A 160 -1.49 14.99 14.32
CA GLY A 160 -1.69 15.88 15.47
C GLY A 160 -0.46 16.76 15.72
N ASN A 161 -0.08 16.90 16.99
CA ASN A 161 1.10 17.66 17.42
C ASN A 161 2.37 16.80 17.56
N ASN A 162 2.42 15.61 16.93
CA ASN A 162 3.56 14.72 17.06
C ASN A 162 4.83 15.35 16.47
N LYS A 163 5.79 15.61 17.36
CA LYS A 163 7.18 15.89 16.99
C LYS A 163 7.81 14.59 16.48
N ASN A 164 8.78 14.68 15.58
CA ASN A 164 9.45 13.52 14.98
C ASN A 164 8.52 12.62 14.13
N SER A 165 7.84 13.23 13.16
CA SER A 165 6.97 12.56 12.20
C SER A 165 7.51 12.66 10.77
N THR A 166 7.09 11.74 9.90
CA THR A 166 7.42 11.77 8.47
C THR A 166 6.13 11.93 7.68
N LEU A 167 6.04 13.00 6.89
CA LEU A 167 4.98 13.24 5.93
C LEU A 167 5.48 12.85 4.54
N PHE A 168 4.73 11.97 3.88
CA PHE A 168 4.98 11.59 2.50
C PHE A 168 4.07 12.40 1.57
N LEU A 169 4.69 13.06 0.60
CA LEU A 169 4.06 13.62 -0.60
C LEU A 169 4.28 12.61 -1.73
N ILE A 170 3.20 12.05 -2.27
CA ILE A 170 3.27 10.93 -3.22
C ILE A 170 2.60 11.35 -4.53
N GLU A 171 3.38 11.40 -5.62
CA GLU A 171 2.84 11.46 -6.98
C GLU A 171 2.37 10.05 -7.36
N ALA A 172 1.08 9.76 -7.16
CA ALA A 172 0.50 8.45 -7.42
C ALA A 172 -0.03 8.35 -8.85
N VAL A 173 0.15 7.18 -9.46
CA VAL A 173 -0.33 6.88 -10.81
C VAL A 173 -1.45 5.83 -10.85
N ASN A 174 -1.55 5.02 -9.80
CA ASN A 174 -2.51 3.91 -9.71
C ASN A 174 -3.14 3.84 -8.31
N GLY A 175 -3.55 4.99 -7.77
CA GLY A 175 -4.30 5.05 -6.52
C GLY A 175 -5.74 4.57 -6.74
N LYS A 176 -6.32 3.87 -5.76
CA LYS A 176 -7.71 3.39 -5.80
C LYS A 176 -8.54 4.18 -4.81
N ARG A 177 -9.47 4.99 -5.32
CA ARG A 177 -10.38 5.77 -4.46
C ARG A 177 -11.41 4.84 -3.84
N VAL A 178 -11.53 4.87 -2.51
CA VAL A 178 -12.44 3.99 -1.76
C VAL A 178 -13.61 4.73 -1.12
N SER A 179 -13.81 6.01 -1.43
CA SER A 179 -15.02 6.76 -1.03
C SER A 179 -16.28 6.00 -1.43
N GLY A 180 -17.23 5.86 -0.51
CA GLY A 180 -18.41 5.01 -0.60
C GLY A 180 -18.18 3.57 -0.15
N TYR A 181 -16.95 3.09 -0.06
CA TYR A 181 -16.60 1.71 0.25
C TYR A 181 -15.81 1.57 1.56
N THR A 182 -15.74 2.65 2.35
CA THR A 182 -14.93 2.73 3.58
C THR A 182 -15.82 2.94 4.80
N GLU A 183 -15.33 2.56 5.98
CA GLU A 183 -15.98 2.96 7.25
C GLU A 183 -15.83 4.47 7.52
N TYR A 184 -14.85 5.13 6.90
CA TYR A 184 -14.48 6.51 7.20
C TYR A 184 -14.58 7.43 5.98
N GLU A 185 -15.81 7.79 5.61
CA GLU A 185 -16.09 8.56 4.39
C GLU A 185 -15.46 9.96 4.34
N ASN A 186 -15.16 10.57 5.49
CA ASN A 186 -14.64 11.95 5.57
C ASN A 186 -13.12 12.05 5.44
N GLU A 187 -12.44 10.98 5.05
CA GLU A 187 -10.97 10.93 5.04
C GLU A 187 -10.35 11.01 3.65
N ASP A 188 -11.18 11.06 2.61
CA ASP A 188 -10.74 11.08 1.21
C ASP A 188 -9.71 9.97 0.91
N GLU A 189 -9.96 8.78 1.46
CA GLU A 189 -9.02 7.66 1.48
C GLU A 189 -8.79 7.10 0.08
N ILE A 190 -7.51 6.90 -0.24
CA ILE A 190 -7.01 6.32 -1.48
C ILE A 190 -6.03 5.22 -1.10
N ILE A 191 -6.29 4.01 -1.60
CA ILE A 191 -5.47 2.83 -1.35
C ILE A 191 -4.42 2.68 -2.46
N LEU A 192 -3.15 2.54 -2.06
CA LEU A 192 -2.09 2.02 -2.91
C LEU A 192 -1.88 0.54 -2.61
N ARG A 193 -1.77 -0.28 -3.67
CA ARG A 193 -1.70 -1.74 -3.56
C ARG A 193 -0.43 -2.22 -2.88
N MET A 194 -0.47 -3.45 -2.38
CA MET A 194 0.73 -4.15 -1.92
C MET A 194 1.77 -4.24 -3.04
N GLY A 195 3.04 -4.08 -2.67
CA GLY A 195 4.17 -4.14 -3.61
C GLY A 195 4.33 -2.88 -4.47
N THR A 196 3.61 -1.79 -4.18
CA THR A 196 3.79 -0.52 -4.92
C THR A 196 5.24 -0.04 -4.80
N GLN A 197 5.87 0.25 -5.94
CA GLN A 197 7.22 0.78 -6.00
C GLN A 197 7.22 2.30 -6.19
N PHE A 198 8.16 2.97 -5.54
CA PHE A 198 8.36 4.41 -5.63
C PHE A 198 9.82 4.74 -5.87
N ARG A 199 10.04 5.89 -6.49
CA ARG A 199 11.33 6.57 -6.56
C ARG A 199 11.29 7.81 -5.68
N VAL A 200 12.29 7.98 -4.83
CA VAL A 200 12.47 9.19 -4.05
C VAL A 200 12.91 10.33 -4.97
N LYS A 201 12.08 11.37 -5.12
CA LYS A 201 12.32 12.46 -6.09
C LYS A 201 13.48 13.37 -5.68
N SER A 202 13.58 13.65 -4.39
CA SER A 202 14.56 14.55 -3.80
C SER A 202 14.96 14.07 -2.42
N ASN A 203 16.08 14.58 -1.89
CA ASN A 203 16.37 14.39 -0.47
C ASN A 203 15.21 14.94 0.37
N SER A 204 14.99 14.34 1.53
CA SER A 204 13.93 14.77 2.45
C SER A 204 14.17 16.21 2.92
N LEU A 205 13.08 16.95 3.11
CA LEU A 205 13.10 18.25 3.76
C LEU A 205 13.01 18.02 5.26
N ASP A 206 14.03 18.43 6.00
CA ASP A 206 14.07 18.40 7.45
C ASP A 206 13.51 19.70 8.05
N HIS A 207 12.67 19.56 9.07
CA HIS A 207 12.19 20.69 9.85
C HIS A 207 12.90 20.75 11.22
N PRO A 208 13.13 21.95 11.79
CA PRO A 208 13.77 22.09 13.10
C PRO A 208 13.05 21.35 14.25
N ASN A 209 11.78 21.00 14.08
CA ASN A 209 10.99 20.23 15.04
C ASN A 209 11.21 18.71 14.95
N GLY A 210 12.16 18.25 14.11
CA GLY A 210 12.48 16.84 13.89
C GLY A 210 11.54 16.12 12.91
N SER A 211 10.60 16.83 12.27
CA SER A 211 9.74 16.25 11.23
C SER A 211 10.38 16.31 9.85
N TYR A 212 9.98 15.39 8.96
CA TYR A 212 10.49 15.28 7.60
C TYR A 212 9.36 15.31 6.59
N VAL A 213 9.62 15.89 5.42
CA VAL A 213 8.80 15.69 4.22
C VAL A 213 9.59 14.86 3.20
N VAL A 214 9.02 13.74 2.77
CA VAL A 214 9.59 12.84 1.76
C VAL A 214 8.74 12.92 0.50
N HIS A 215 9.37 13.20 -0.64
CA HIS A 215 8.72 13.25 -1.95
C HIS A 215 8.95 11.95 -2.72
N LEU A 216 7.87 11.21 -2.95
CA LEU A 216 7.85 9.96 -3.70
C LEU A 216 7.13 10.13 -5.04
N ILE A 217 7.64 9.47 -6.07
CA ILE A 217 6.95 9.27 -7.35
C ILE A 217 6.68 7.78 -7.48
N GLN A 218 5.42 7.38 -7.64
CA GLN A 218 5.08 6.00 -7.93
C GLN A 218 5.67 5.59 -9.29
N VAL A 219 6.35 4.44 -9.32
CA VAL A 219 6.82 3.86 -10.58
C VAL A 219 5.61 3.24 -11.28
N ASP A 220 5.39 3.62 -12.55
CA ASP A 220 4.35 3.04 -13.40
C ASP A 220 4.94 1.80 -14.08
N ASP A 221 4.33 0.63 -13.86
CA ASP A 221 4.78 -0.62 -14.48
C ASP A 221 4.60 -0.62 -16.02
N ASN A 222 3.84 0.34 -16.58
CA ASN A 222 3.68 0.52 -18.02
C ASN A 222 4.63 1.57 -18.62
N ASP A 223 5.37 2.29 -17.79
CA ASP A 223 6.34 3.29 -18.25
C ASP A 223 7.73 2.64 -18.26
N ASP A 224 8.08 2.04 -19.40
CA ASP A 224 9.44 1.62 -19.75
C ASP A 224 10.38 2.84 -19.94
N GLY A 225 10.28 3.84 -19.07
CA GLY A 225 11.21 4.95 -18.94
C GLY A 225 12.59 4.47 -18.46
N PRO A 226 13.66 5.21 -18.74
CA PRO A 226 14.94 4.75 -19.29
C PRO A 226 15.73 3.78 -18.39
N LEU A 227 15.22 2.59 -18.16
CA LEU A 227 16.00 1.43 -17.68
C LEU A 227 16.67 0.71 -18.85
N ALA A 228 16.16 0.88 -20.08
CA ALA A 228 16.75 0.33 -21.29
C ALA A 228 18.03 1.07 -21.76
N SER A 229 18.19 2.36 -21.46
CA SER A 229 19.40 3.11 -21.87
C SER A 229 20.62 2.81 -21.00
N SER A 230 20.41 2.53 -19.72
CA SER A 230 21.49 2.23 -18.76
C SER A 230 22.12 0.84 -19.00
N ILE A 231 21.36 -0.09 -19.60
CA ILE A 231 21.86 -1.43 -19.95
C ILE A 231 22.69 -1.37 -21.25
N ASN A 232 22.35 -0.47 -22.19
CA ASN A 232 23.14 -0.28 -23.42
C ASN A 232 24.48 0.44 -23.18
N GLU A 233 24.56 1.40 -22.26
CA GLU A 233 25.83 2.08 -21.93
C GLU A 233 26.84 1.16 -21.23
N MET A 234 26.38 0.24 -20.37
CA MET A 234 27.25 -0.78 -19.76
C MET A 234 27.77 -1.80 -20.78
N HIS A 235 27.00 -2.12 -21.82
CA HIS A 235 27.45 -3.10 -22.82
C HIS A 235 28.42 -2.49 -23.85
N LEU A 236 28.27 -1.21 -24.18
CA LEU A 236 29.19 -0.48 -25.06
C LEU A 236 30.55 -0.21 -24.39
N THR A 237 30.58 0.04 -23.09
CA THR A 237 31.84 0.25 -22.34
C THR A 237 32.63 -1.04 -22.14
N ALA A 238 31.94 -2.18 -21.90
CA ALA A 238 32.60 -3.48 -21.74
C ALA A 238 33.18 -4.06 -23.06
N THR A 239 32.63 -3.69 -24.22
CA THR A 239 33.12 -4.15 -25.53
C THR A 239 34.28 -3.31 -26.06
N ALA A 240 34.38 -2.04 -25.65
CA ALA A 240 35.51 -1.17 -26.01
C ALA A 240 36.81 -1.56 -25.28
N SER A 241 36.75 -2.04 -24.04
CA SER A 241 37.92 -2.43 -23.24
C SER A 241 38.60 -3.74 -23.65
N ASN A 242 38.00 -4.52 -24.55
CA ASN A 242 38.55 -5.82 -25.01
C ASN A 242 39.24 -5.77 -26.38
N LYS A 243 39.44 -4.58 -26.96
CA LYS A 243 40.13 -4.42 -28.27
C LYS A 243 41.55 -3.86 -28.21
N GLU A 244 42.13 -3.64 -27.03
CA GLU A 244 43.51 -3.15 -26.88
C GLU A 244 44.49 -4.17 -26.26
N ALA A 245 44.14 -5.45 -26.23
CA ALA A 245 45.05 -6.51 -25.81
C ALA A 245 45.05 -7.67 -26.80
N LEU A 246 45.71 -7.46 -27.95
CA LEU A 246 46.26 -8.50 -28.83
C LEU A 246 47.33 -7.89 -29.75
#